data_AF-A0A9P6J846-F1
#
_entry.id   AF-A0A9P6J846-F1
#
_cell.length_a   1.000
_cell.length_b   1.000
_cell.length_c   1.000
_cell.angle_alpha   90.00
_cell.angle_beta   90.00
_cell.angle_gamma   90.00
#
_symmetry.space_group_name_H-M   'P 1'
#
loop_
_entity.id
_entity.type
_entity.pdbx_description
1 polymer ?
#
loop_
_entity_poly.entity_id
_entity_poly.type
_entity_poly.pdbx_seq_one_letter_code
_entity_poly.pdbx_strand_id
1 'polypeptide(L)'
;MAGFKDKPFHLPRNELAPPIDLQKKIFPWIEEAVGKPDSRERRIWEKQCLEDMSDSETIRTVDMRHVTYFKDAPEVVQEDHENESTIGKVKFLQLLVYLRRVILQDAVAYLSDY
;
A
#
# COMPACT_ATOMS: atom_id res chain seq x y z
N MET A 1 1.14 -23.93 1.56
CA MET A 1 2.33 -23.62 0.72
C MET A 1 1.85 -23.41 -0.69
N ALA A 2 2.10 -22.25 -1.29
CA ALA A 2 1.90 -22.06 -2.72
C ALA A 2 2.79 -23.08 -3.44
N GLY A 3 2.24 -23.94 -4.29
CA GLY A 3 2.78 -25.24 -4.74
C GLY A 3 4.10 -25.23 -5.54
N PHE A 4 5.10 -24.47 -5.12
CA PHE A 4 6.39 -24.29 -5.75
C PHE A 4 7.46 -24.99 -4.90
N LYS A 5 7.60 -26.30 -5.08
CA LYS A 5 8.57 -27.09 -4.31
C LYS A 5 9.98 -27.08 -4.94
N ASP A 6 10.08 -26.89 -6.27
CA ASP A 6 11.31 -27.22 -7.02
C ASP A 6 11.74 -26.19 -8.11
N LYS A 7 11.15 -24.98 -8.16
CA LYS A 7 11.56 -23.93 -9.12
C LYS A 7 11.70 -22.56 -8.45
N PRO A 8 12.66 -21.71 -8.86
CA PRO A 8 12.67 -20.32 -8.44
C PRO A 8 11.33 -19.67 -8.81
N PHE A 9 10.75 -18.96 -7.85
CA PHE A 9 9.46 -18.30 -8.01
C PHE A 9 9.60 -17.12 -8.98
N HIS A 10 9.40 -17.40 -10.26
CA HIS A 10 9.33 -16.38 -11.29
C HIS A 10 7.90 -16.36 -11.85
N LEU A 11 7.17 -15.31 -11.54
CA LEU A 11 5.88 -15.02 -12.17
C LEU A 11 6.13 -13.98 -13.27
N PRO A 12 5.79 -14.28 -14.54
CA PRO A 12 5.99 -13.34 -15.66
C PRO A 12 5.42 -11.94 -15.40
N ARG A 13 4.32 -11.87 -14.64
CA ARG A 13 3.69 -10.62 -14.22
C ARG A 13 4.64 -9.66 -13.47
N ASN A 14 5.67 -10.19 -12.79
CA ASN A 14 6.62 -9.40 -12.00
C ASN A 14 7.52 -8.52 -12.86
N GLU A 15 7.68 -8.84 -14.15
CA GLU A 15 8.45 -8.04 -15.12
C GLU A 15 7.71 -6.77 -15.56
N LEU A 16 6.40 -6.70 -15.31
CA LEU A 16 5.57 -5.56 -15.66
C LEU A 16 5.64 -4.50 -14.56
N ALA A 17 5.86 -3.24 -14.96
CA ALA A 17 5.80 -2.07 -14.10
C ALA A 17 4.61 -1.19 -14.50
N PRO A 18 3.43 -1.34 -13.85
CA PRO A 18 2.26 -0.54 -14.18
C PRO A 18 2.51 0.96 -13.95
N PRO A 19 2.04 1.86 -14.84
CA PRO A 19 2.17 3.30 -14.64
C PRO A 19 1.55 3.76 -13.31
N ILE A 20 2.22 4.66 -12.60
CA ILE A 20 1.75 5.17 -11.29
C ILE A 20 0.34 5.77 -11.39
N ASP A 21 0.05 6.52 -12.46
CA ASP A 21 -1.27 7.14 -12.66
C ASP A 21 -2.38 6.09 -12.81
N LEU A 22 -2.05 4.90 -13.32
CA LEU A 22 -2.99 3.79 -13.41
C LEU A 22 -3.15 3.11 -12.05
N GLN A 23 -2.05 2.91 -11.31
CA GLN A 23 -2.09 2.36 -9.96
C GLN A 23 -2.97 3.21 -9.04
N LYS A 24 -2.87 4.54 -9.10
CA LYS A 24 -3.69 5.48 -8.32
C LYS A 24 -5.20 5.38 -8.58
N LYS A 25 -5.63 4.81 -9.70
CA LYS A 25 -7.07 4.59 -9.99
C LYS A 25 -7.65 3.40 -9.21
N ILE A 26 -6.81 2.52 -8.69
CA ILE A 26 -7.23 1.36 -7.90
C ILE A 26 -7.23 1.77 -6.43
N PHE A 27 -8.40 1.80 -5.79
CA PHE A 27 -8.56 2.27 -4.40
C PHE A 27 -8.03 3.71 -4.15
N PRO A 28 -8.54 4.74 -4.86
CA PRO A 28 -7.97 6.10 -4.84
C PRO A 28 -8.04 6.82 -3.48
N TRP A 29 -8.79 6.28 -2.52
CA TRP A 29 -8.97 6.86 -1.19
C TRP A 29 -7.80 6.57 -0.23
N ILE A 30 -6.90 5.63 -0.58
CA ILE A 30 -5.85 5.16 0.33
C ILE A 30 -4.88 6.27 0.71
N GLU A 31 -4.43 7.06 -0.26
CA GLU A 31 -3.58 8.24 -0.04
C GLU A 31 -4.24 9.21 0.94
N GLU A 32 -5.58 9.17 1.05
CA GLU A 32 -6.33 10.02 1.94
C GLU A 32 -6.65 9.48 3.32
N ALA A 33 -6.30 8.23 3.58
CA ALA A 33 -6.72 7.54 4.79
C ALA A 33 -5.98 7.98 6.05
N VAL A 34 -4.73 8.48 5.92
CA VAL A 34 -3.83 8.76 7.05
C VAL A 34 -3.46 10.25 7.10
N GLY A 35 -3.54 10.82 8.31
CA GLY A 35 -3.17 12.20 8.59
C GLY A 35 -4.23 13.21 8.14
N LYS A 36 -4.31 14.34 8.86
CA LYS A 36 -5.22 15.44 8.49
C LYS A 36 -4.79 16.06 7.15
N PRO A 37 -5.71 16.71 6.40
CA PRO A 37 -5.33 17.51 5.24
C PRO A 37 -4.17 18.47 5.59
N ASP A 38 -3.21 18.59 4.68
CA ASP A 38 -1.99 19.42 4.82
C ASP A 38 -1.04 19.08 5.98
N SER A 39 -1.32 18.02 6.76
CA SER A 39 -0.46 17.60 7.86
C SER A 39 0.86 16.98 7.38
N ARG A 40 1.87 17.01 8.25
CA ARG A 40 3.15 16.31 8.00
C ARG A 40 2.94 14.80 7.83
N GLU A 41 2.07 14.20 8.64
CA GLU A 41 1.71 12.78 8.56
C GLU A 41 1.15 12.42 7.18
N ARG A 42 0.23 13.25 6.67
CA ARG A 42 -0.36 13.06 5.34
C ARG A 42 0.69 13.08 4.23
N ARG A 43 1.61 14.04 4.26
CA ARG A 43 2.70 14.13 3.25
C ARG A 43 3.66 12.95 3.32
N ILE A 44 3.97 12.47 4.53
CA ILE A 44 4.79 11.26 4.73
C ILE A 44 4.08 10.05 4.16
N TRP A 45 2.79 9.91 4.43
CA TRP A 45 1.98 8.80 3.91
C TRP A 45 1.89 8.80 2.39
N GLU A 46 1.57 9.94 1.78
CA GLU A 46 1.50 10.06 0.32
C GLU A 46 2.83 9.72 -0.35
N LYS A 47 3.95 10.18 0.22
CA LYS A 47 5.29 9.83 -0.24
C LYS A 47 5.51 8.32 -0.16
N GLN A 48 5.11 7.69 0.95
CA GLN A 48 5.24 6.25 1.10
C GLN A 48 4.41 5.49 0.06
N CYS A 49 3.14 5.86 -0.14
CA CYS A 49 2.32 5.22 -1.16
C CYS A 49 3.00 5.28 -2.53
N LEU A 50 3.64 6.40 -2.85
CA LEU A 50 4.37 6.59 -4.11
C LEU A 50 5.62 5.72 -4.18
N GLU A 51 6.39 5.62 -3.10
CA GLU A 51 7.52 4.70 -2.98
C GLU A 51 7.07 3.24 -3.14
N ASP A 52 6.02 2.81 -2.42
CA ASP A 52 5.46 1.45 -2.47
C ASP A 52 4.89 1.10 -3.85
N MET A 53 4.38 2.08 -4.60
CA MET A 53 3.94 1.89 -6.00
C MET A 53 5.11 1.78 -6.99
N SER A 54 6.28 2.29 -6.63
CA SER A 54 7.47 2.36 -7.48
C SER A 54 8.49 1.24 -7.22
N ASP A 55 8.59 0.77 -5.97
CA ASP A 55 9.59 -0.19 -5.53
C ASP A 55 9.03 -1.61 -5.60
N SER A 56 9.78 -2.50 -6.27
CA SER A 56 9.30 -3.81 -6.65
C SER A 56 9.60 -4.89 -5.62
N GLU A 57 10.56 -4.65 -4.73
CA GLU A 57 11.29 -5.74 -4.09
C GLU A 57 11.05 -5.85 -2.60
N THR A 58 10.40 -4.89 -1.94
CA THR A 58 10.12 -5.02 -0.50
C THR A 58 9.00 -4.10 -0.01
N ILE A 59 8.05 -4.66 0.76
CA ILE A 59 7.13 -3.84 1.55
C ILE A 59 7.98 -3.13 2.62
N ARG A 60 8.23 -1.83 2.43
CA ARG A 60 9.02 -1.05 3.38
C ARG A 60 8.24 -0.86 4.67
N THR A 61 8.86 -1.16 5.80
CA THR A 61 8.26 -0.85 7.10
C THR A 61 8.42 0.63 7.39
N VAL A 62 7.33 1.39 7.35
CA VAL A 62 7.34 2.78 7.81
C VAL A 62 7.39 2.82 9.34
N ASP A 63 8.27 3.66 9.86
CA ASP A 63 8.24 4.08 11.25
C ASP A 63 7.10 5.10 11.45
N MET A 64 5.91 4.59 11.71
CA MET A 64 4.67 5.37 11.91
C MET A 64 4.26 5.43 13.37
N ARG A 65 5.22 5.53 14.30
CA ARG A 65 4.99 5.66 15.75
C ARG A 65 4.11 6.87 16.16
N HIS A 66 3.70 7.71 15.20
CA HIS A 66 2.97 8.95 15.45
C HIS A 66 1.74 9.12 14.54
N VAL A 67 1.13 8.06 14.00
CA VAL A 67 -0.15 8.23 13.28
C VAL A 67 -1.25 8.54 14.28
N THR A 68 -1.72 9.78 14.27
CA THR A 68 -2.72 10.28 15.22
C THR A 68 -4.12 10.43 14.61
N TYR A 69 -4.24 10.30 13.28
CA TYR A 69 -5.49 10.56 12.59
C TYR A 69 -5.73 9.60 11.41
N PHE A 70 -6.93 9.03 11.36
CA PHE A 70 -7.51 8.41 10.18
C PHE A 70 -8.80 9.15 9.80
N LYS A 71 -9.01 9.38 8.50
CA LYS A 71 -10.12 10.20 7.97
C LYS A 71 -11.50 9.77 8.49
N ASP A 72 -11.72 8.48 8.68
CA ASP A 72 -13.00 7.89 9.13
C ASP A 72 -12.97 7.37 10.57
N ALA A 73 -11.91 7.64 11.34
CA ALA A 73 -11.89 7.26 12.76
C ALA A 73 -12.69 8.28 13.58
N PRO A 74 -13.51 7.84 14.56
CA PRO A 74 -14.10 8.76 15.53
C PRO A 74 -12.98 9.55 16.22
N GLU A 75 -13.19 10.85 16.48
CA GLU A 75 -12.30 11.69 17.30
C GLU A 75 -12.26 11.14 18.73
N VAL A 76 -11.49 10.08 18.93
CA VAL A 76 -11.16 9.58 20.25
C VAL A 76 -9.86 10.27 20.64
N VAL A 77 -9.93 11.12 21.67
CA VAL A 77 -8.75 11.64 22.36
C VAL A 77 -8.00 10.43 22.91
N GLN A 78 -6.91 10.02 22.26
CA GLN A 78 -6.07 8.91 22.73
C GLN A 78 -4.78 9.48 23.32
N GLU A 79 -4.61 9.23 24.62
CA GLU A 79 -3.33 9.33 25.33
C GLU A 79 -2.28 8.41 24.68
N ASP A 80 -1.00 8.77 24.84
CA ASP A 80 0.26 8.24 24.27
C ASP A 80 0.51 6.72 24.41
N HIS A 81 -0.44 5.88 24.02
CA HIS A 81 -0.23 4.45 23.82
C HIS A 81 -0.22 4.15 22.34
N GLU A 82 0.92 3.67 21.85
CA GLU A 82 1.08 3.01 20.55
C GLU A 82 0.03 1.89 20.43
N ASN A 83 -1.16 2.23 19.94
CA ASN A 83 -2.22 1.25 19.77
C ASN A 83 -1.83 0.33 18.61
N GLU A 84 -1.51 -0.94 18.89
CA GLU A 84 -1.23 -1.99 17.89
C GLU A 84 -2.26 -1.99 16.75
N SER A 85 -3.51 -1.59 17.04
CA SER A 85 -4.59 -1.38 16.08
C SER A 85 -4.26 -0.36 14.98
N THR A 86 -3.63 0.76 15.33
CA THR A 86 -3.22 1.82 14.39
C THR A 86 -2.13 1.31 13.46
N ILE A 87 -1.12 0.62 14.01
CA ILE A 87 -0.05 -0.02 13.23
C ILE A 87 -0.64 -1.05 12.26
N GLY A 88 -1.56 -1.89 12.74
CA GLY A 88 -2.26 -2.88 11.92
C GLY A 88 -3.02 -2.27 10.74
N LYS A 89 -3.74 -1.16 10.97
CA LYS A 89 -4.45 -0.42 9.91
C LYS A 89 -3.49 0.12 8.85
N VAL A 90 -2.39 0.76 9.27
CA VAL A 90 -1.38 1.25 8.33
C VAL A 90 -0.80 0.11 7.50
N LYS A 91 -0.41 -1.00 8.14
CA LYS A 91 0.11 -2.19 7.45
C LYS A 91 -0.88 -2.77 6.44
N PHE A 92 -2.16 -2.79 6.81
CA PHE A 92 -3.21 -3.20 5.89
C PHE A 92 -3.33 -2.26 4.69
N LEU A 93 -3.27 -0.93 4.90
CA LEU A 93 -3.26 0.02 3.79
C LEU A 93 -2.03 -0.14 2.89
N GLN A 94 -0.84 -0.38 3.45
CA GLN A 94 0.36 -0.68 2.66
C GLN A 94 0.18 -1.94 1.80
N LEU A 95 -0.43 -2.99 2.34
CA LEU A 95 -0.78 -4.18 1.58
C LEU A 95 -1.72 -3.84 0.42
N LEU A 96 -2.73 -2.98 0.63
CA LEU A 96 -3.62 -2.56 -0.45
C LEU A 96 -2.90 -1.76 -1.54
N VAL A 97 -1.94 -0.89 -1.18
CA VAL A 97 -1.08 -0.20 -2.16
C VAL A 97 -0.31 -1.21 -3.01
N TYR A 98 0.31 -2.21 -2.36
CA TYR A 98 1.02 -3.28 -3.07
C TYR A 98 0.09 -4.07 -4.01
N LEU A 99 -1.14 -4.36 -3.58
CA LEU A 99 -2.11 -5.08 -4.40
C LEU A 99 -2.53 -4.32 -5.66
N ARG A 100 -2.46 -2.98 -5.70
CA ARG A 100 -2.73 -2.19 -6.92
C ARG A 100 -1.87 -2.68 -8.09
N ARG A 101 -0.58 -2.90 -7.82
CA ARG A 101 0.37 -3.38 -8.81
C ARG A 101 0.00 -4.80 -9.25
N VAL A 102 -0.21 -5.72 -8.31
CA VAL A 102 -0.54 -7.12 -8.63
C VAL A 102 -1.81 -7.21 -9.48
N ILE A 103 -2.86 -6.48 -9.12
CA ILE A 103 -4.12 -6.43 -9.88
C ILE A 103 -3.88 -5.96 -11.31
N LEU A 104 -3.09 -4.90 -11.50
CA LEU A 104 -2.80 -4.37 -12.83
C LEU A 104 -1.90 -5.27 -13.65
N GLN A 105 -0.92 -5.93 -13.03
CA GLN A 105 -0.07 -6.91 -13.71
C GLN A 105 -0.90 -8.13 -14.16
N ASP A 106 -1.78 -8.64 -13.31
CA ASP A 106 -2.68 -9.74 -13.63
C ASP A 106 -3.70 -9.34 -14.71
N ALA A 107 -4.22 -8.11 -14.67
CA ALA A 107 -5.11 -7.60 -15.70
C ALA A 107 -4.43 -7.53 -17.06
N VAL A 108 -3.17 -7.05 -17.13
CA VAL A 108 -2.41 -7.03 -18.39
C VAL A 108 -2.14 -8.45 -18.89
N ALA A 109 -1.72 -9.38 -18.02
CA ALA A 109 -1.52 -10.76 -18.42
C ALA A 109 -2.80 -11.38 -19.01
N TYR A 110 -3.93 -11.20 -18.34
CA TYR A 110 -5.23 -11.67 -18.82
C TYR A 110 -5.62 -11.07 -20.18
N LEU A 111 -5.37 -9.78 -20.39
CA LEU A 111 -5.70 -9.08 -21.63
C LEU A 111 -4.72 -9.38 -22.78
N SER A 112 -3.51 -9.86 -22.49
CA SER A 112 -2.47 -10.14 -23.51
C SER A 112 -2.53 -11.57 -24.05
N ASP A 113 -3.23 -12.47 -23.35
CA ASP A 113 -3.45 -13.86 -23.78
C ASP A 113 -4.64 -14.00 -24.77
N TYR A 114 -5.21 -12.88 -25.24
CA TYR A 114 -6.22 -12.77 -26.31
C TYR A 114 -5.70 -11.93 -27.48
#